data_AF-A0AAQ3QCJ8-F1
#
_entry.id   AF-A0AAQ3QCJ8-F1
#
_cell.length_a   1.000
_cell.length_b   1.000
_cell.length_c   1.000
_cell.angle_alpha   90.00
_cell.angle_beta   90.00
_cell.angle_gamma   90.00
#
_symmetry.space_group_name_H-M   'P 1'
#
loop_
_entity.id
_entity.type
_entity.pdbx_description
1 polymer ?
#
loop_
_entity_poly.entity_id
_entity_poly.type
_entity_poly.pdbx_seq_one_letter_code
_entity_poly.pdbx_strand_id
1 'polypeptide(L)'
;MTNAFCDAVCTVPPSPEWSRLELDGTPENVRVLTWRSGINDPSKPVGIVLTATTTKWITIPPKQLLDFLREDASRRKWDILPDGGPMVEMVHIAKGQDVGNTISLLQTTALDSEQNGMLILQETSIDASRAMLVYVPIDFAAICTW
;
A
#
# COMPACT_ATOMS: atom_id res chain seq x y z
N MET A 1 -3.66 9.32 -2.76
CA MET A 1 -2.62 8.28 -2.76
C MET A 1 -2.65 7.44 -4.03
N THR A 2 -3.80 6.96 -4.52
CA THR A 2 -3.87 6.11 -5.72
C THR A 2 -3.31 6.79 -6.98
N ASN A 3 -3.56 8.08 -7.19
CA ASN A 3 -2.97 8.84 -8.31
C ASN A 3 -1.45 8.94 -8.19
N ALA A 4 -0.94 9.35 -7.02
CA ALA A 4 0.50 9.42 -6.78
C ALA A 4 1.19 8.04 -6.91
N PHE A 5 0.51 6.97 -6.49
CA PHE A 5 0.97 5.59 -6.69
C PHE A 5 1.00 5.23 -8.18
N CYS A 6 -0.05 5.56 -8.94
CA CYS A 6 -0.06 5.35 -10.39
C CYS A 6 1.07 6.14 -11.06
N ASP A 7 1.27 7.40 -10.69
CA ASP A 7 2.36 8.21 -11.22
C ASP A 7 3.70 7.53 -10.89
N ALA A 8 3.92 7.08 -9.66
CA ALA A 8 5.15 6.40 -9.26
C ALA A 8 5.38 5.04 -9.96
N VAL A 9 4.33 4.23 -10.15
CA VAL A 9 4.43 2.90 -10.78
C VAL A 9 4.49 2.98 -12.30
N CYS A 10 3.70 3.87 -12.91
CA CYS A 10 3.64 4.07 -14.35
C CYS A 10 4.79 4.93 -14.90
N THR A 11 5.55 5.65 -14.06
CA THR A 11 6.76 6.38 -14.47
C THR A 11 8.01 5.50 -14.60
N VAL A 12 7.89 4.17 -14.50
CA VAL A 12 8.99 3.22 -14.76
C VAL A 12 8.70 2.51 -16.10
N PRO A 13 9.54 2.57 -17.18
CA PRO A 13 11.03 2.43 -17.23
C PRO A 13 11.74 3.31 -18.33
N PRO A 14 13.06 3.18 -18.70
CA PRO A 14 14.29 2.81 -17.99
C PRO A 14 15.14 4.10 -17.76
N SER A 15 14.92 4.84 -16.67
CA SER A 15 15.87 5.90 -16.34
C SER A 15 17.12 5.27 -15.71
N PRO A 16 18.34 5.82 -15.91
CA PRO A 16 19.55 5.33 -15.26
C PRO A 16 19.51 5.40 -13.72
N GLU A 17 18.46 6.01 -13.16
CA GLU A 17 18.25 6.13 -11.72
C GLU A 17 17.76 4.82 -11.08
N TRP A 18 16.90 4.04 -11.76
CA TRP A 18 16.37 2.78 -11.24
C TRP A 18 17.18 1.59 -11.73
N SER A 19 17.79 0.86 -10.80
CA SER A 19 18.59 -0.34 -11.08
C SER A 19 17.85 -1.60 -10.63
N ARG A 20 17.75 -2.59 -11.52
CA ARG A 20 17.19 -3.90 -11.15
C ARG A 20 18.14 -4.63 -10.21
N LEU A 21 17.60 -5.13 -9.10
CA LEU A 21 18.33 -5.92 -8.13
C LEU A 21 18.02 -7.40 -8.39
N GLU A 22 19.02 -8.15 -8.86
CA GLU A 22 18.91 -9.61 -8.97
C GLU A 22 19.30 -10.22 -7.63
N LEU A 23 18.39 -10.98 -7.03
CA LEU A 23 18.61 -11.68 -5.76
C LEU A 23 18.43 -13.19 -6.00
N ASP A 24 19.37 -13.99 -5.53
CA ASP A 24 19.31 -15.44 -5.64
C ASP A 24 18.03 -15.98 -4.99
N GLY A 25 17.30 -16.83 -5.72
CA GLY A 25 16.04 -17.42 -5.26
C GLY A 25 14.78 -16.57 -5.46
N THR A 26 14.87 -15.41 -6.13
CA THR A 26 13.70 -14.59 -6.44
C THR A 26 12.83 -15.25 -7.52
N PRO A 27 11.51 -15.39 -7.32
CA PRO A 27 10.61 -15.91 -8.34
C PRO A 27 10.61 -15.05 -9.60
N GLU A 28 10.48 -15.67 -10.79
CA GLU A 28 10.55 -14.95 -12.09
C GLU A 28 9.51 -13.84 -12.25
N ASN A 29 8.36 -13.96 -11.57
CA ASN A 29 7.28 -12.98 -11.61
C ASN A 29 7.43 -11.87 -10.56
N VAL A 30 8.55 -11.82 -9.84
CA VAL A 30 8.90 -10.75 -8.89
C VAL A 30 10.00 -9.90 -9.50
N ARG A 31 9.77 -8.59 -9.52
CA ARG A 31 10.75 -7.59 -9.95
C ARG A 31 11.13 -6.72 -8.76
N VAL A 32 12.42 -6.63 -8.46
CA VAL A 32 12.96 -5.75 -7.43
C VAL A 32 13.78 -4.65 -8.10
N LEU A 33 13.43 -3.40 -7.82
CA LEU A 33 14.18 -2.24 -8.28
C LEU A 33 14.71 -1.45 -7.09
N THR A 34 15.89 -0.88 -7.27
CA THR A 34 16.55 0.02 -6.33
C THR A 34 16.69 1.37 -6.98
N TRP A 35 16.50 2.43 -6.20
CA TRP A 35 16.85 3.76 -6.61
C TRP A 35 17.59 4.45 -5.46
N ARG A 36 18.73 5.04 -5.78
CA ARG A 36 19.53 5.81 -4.83
C ARG A 36 19.30 7.28 -5.09
N SER A 37 18.64 7.94 -4.14
CA SER A 37 18.42 9.38 -4.25
C SER A 37 19.74 10.14 -4.11
N GLY A 38 19.95 11.10 -5.02
CA GLY A 38 21.05 12.06 -4.90
C GLY A 38 20.77 13.07 -3.78
N ILE A 39 21.83 13.60 -3.18
CA ILE A 39 21.76 14.55 -2.04
C ILE A 39 21.05 15.88 -2.41
N ASN A 40 20.88 16.16 -3.70
CA ASN A 40 20.50 17.49 -4.19
C ASN A 40 19.01 17.69 -4.49
N ASP A 41 18.16 16.67 -4.27
CA ASP A 41 16.71 16.80 -4.49
C ASP A 41 15.94 16.73 -3.18
N PRO A 42 15.50 17.88 -2.63
CA PRO A 42 14.75 17.93 -1.38
C PRO A 42 13.33 17.36 -1.49
N SER A 43 12.82 17.11 -2.70
CA SER A 43 11.52 16.46 -2.92
C SER A 43 11.58 14.93 -2.79
N LYS A 44 12.79 14.38 -2.63
CA LYS A 44 13.09 12.97 -2.76
C LYS A 44 13.70 12.42 -1.46
N PRO A 45 13.29 11.23 -0.98
CA PRO A 45 13.83 10.67 0.27
C PRO A 45 15.33 10.41 0.13
N VAL A 46 16.13 10.86 1.10
CA VAL A 46 17.58 10.60 1.12
C VAL A 46 17.82 9.13 1.47
N GLY A 47 18.53 8.41 0.61
CA GLY A 47 18.90 7.01 0.85
C GLY A 47 18.64 6.10 -0.34
N ILE A 48 18.45 4.82 -0.05
CA ILE A 48 18.11 3.79 -1.04
C ILE A 48 16.63 3.46 -0.88
N VAL A 49 15.88 3.60 -1.96
CA VAL A 49 14.49 3.16 -2.06
C VAL A 49 14.49 1.79 -2.74
N LEU A 50 13.84 0.82 -2.09
CA LEU A 50 13.58 -0.51 -2.61
C LEU A 50 12.11 -0.61 -3.01
N THR A 51 11.84 -1.10 -4.20
CA THR A 51 10.49 -1.47 -4.63
C THR A 51 10.48 -2.91 -5.11
N ALA A 52 9.47 -3.66 -4.69
CA ALA A 52 9.22 -5.01 -5.14
C ALA A 52 7.82 -5.06 -5.74
N THR A 53 7.69 -5.63 -6.94
CA THR A 53 6.41 -5.77 -7.62
C THR A 53 6.26 -7.18 -8.13
N THR A 54 5.06 -7.74 -7.96
CA THR A 54 4.70 -9.02 -8.54
C THR A 54 3.39 -8.91 -9.30
N THR A 55 3.20 -9.79 -10.28
CA THR A 55 1.95 -9.88 -11.02
C THR A 55 1.53 -11.33 -11.09
N LYS A 56 0.24 -11.56 -10.86
CA LYS A 56 -0.37 -12.88 -10.94
C LYS A 56 -1.71 -12.78 -11.65
N TRP A 57 -1.94 -13.69 -12.59
CA TRP A 57 -3.24 -13.82 -13.24
C TRP A 57 -4.22 -14.49 -12.30
N ILE A 58 -5.40 -13.89 -12.13
CA ILE A 58 -6.47 -14.36 -11.26
C ILE A 58 -7.79 -14.29 -12.04
N THR A 59 -8.61 -15.34 -11.97
CA THR A 59 -9.89 -15.45 -12.67
C THR A 59 -11.06 -14.94 -11.82
N ILE A 60 -10.84 -13.88 -11.03
CA ILE A 60 -11.83 -13.28 -10.12
C ILE A 60 -12.15 -11.88 -10.65
N PRO A 61 -13.43 -11.47 -10.71
CA PRO A 61 -13.79 -10.11 -11.12
C PRO A 61 -13.09 -9.03 -10.26
N PRO A 62 -12.58 -7.93 -10.84
CA PRO A 62 -11.84 -6.91 -10.10
C PRO A 62 -12.57 -6.36 -8.88
N LYS A 63 -13.90 -6.18 -8.97
CA LYS A 63 -14.73 -5.74 -7.86
C LYS A 63 -14.71 -6.72 -6.69
N GLN A 64 -14.89 -8.01 -6.96
CA GLN A 64 -14.89 -9.03 -5.91
C GLN A 64 -13.51 -9.15 -5.26
N LEU A 65 -12.44 -9.03 -6.04
CA LEU A 65 -11.09 -9.03 -5.50
C LEU A 65 -10.84 -7.77 -4.64
N LEU A 66 -11.29 -6.60 -5.07
CA LEU A 66 -11.17 -5.37 -4.28
C LEU A 66 -11.98 -5.45 -2.99
N ASP A 67 -13.21 -5.96 -3.05
CA ASP A 67 -14.07 -6.20 -1.89
C ASP A 67 -13.40 -7.13 -0.90
N PHE A 68 -12.78 -8.22 -1.39
CA PHE A 68 -11.94 -9.08 -0.56
C PHE A 68 -10.79 -8.27 0.05
N LEU A 69 -9.94 -7.63 -0.75
CA LEU A 69 -8.73 -6.96 -0.25
C LEU A 69 -9.03 -5.84 0.77
N ARG A 70 -10.11 -5.09 0.60
CA ARG A 70 -10.44 -3.96 1.48
C ARG A 70 -11.11 -4.36 2.80
N GLU A 71 -11.66 -5.57 2.88
CA GLU A 71 -12.41 -6.03 4.06
C GLU A 71 -11.46 -6.31 5.23
N ASP A 72 -11.69 -5.64 6.36
CA ASP A 72 -10.88 -5.75 7.58
C ASP A 72 -10.70 -7.21 8.05
N ALA A 73 -11.77 -8.00 7.98
CA ALA A 73 -11.77 -9.42 8.39
C ALA A 73 -10.94 -10.31 7.46
N SER A 74 -10.76 -9.92 6.20
CA SER A 74 -9.97 -10.67 5.23
C SER A 74 -8.46 -10.38 5.35
N ARG A 75 -8.10 -9.26 5.97
CA ARG A 75 -6.76 -8.65 5.90
C ARG A 75 -5.65 -9.62 6.31
N ARG A 76 -5.89 -10.37 7.38
CA ARG A 76 -5.00 -11.40 7.93
C ARG A 76 -4.70 -12.55 6.97
N LYS A 77 -5.51 -12.73 5.93
CA LYS A 77 -5.33 -13.77 4.92
C LYS A 77 -4.26 -13.40 3.90
N TRP A 78 -3.92 -12.12 3.76
CA TRP A 78 -3.07 -11.64 2.67
C TRP A 78 -1.97 -10.64 3.07
N ASP A 79 -2.15 -9.86 4.14
CA ASP A 79 -1.16 -8.89 4.61
C ASP A 79 -0.24 -9.49 5.68
N ILE A 80 1.04 -9.08 5.71
CA ILE A 80 2.10 -9.65 6.58
C ILE A 80 2.13 -8.91 7.93
N LEU A 81 0.96 -8.54 8.48
CA LEU A 81 0.89 -7.83 9.76
C LEU A 81 1.15 -8.83 10.90
N PRO A 82 2.32 -8.79 11.58
CA PRO A 82 2.77 -9.88 12.44
C PRO A 82 1.86 -10.13 13.65
N ASP A 83 1.31 -9.04 14.21
CA ASP A 83 0.57 -9.02 15.47
C ASP A 83 -0.79 -8.30 15.36
N GLY A 84 -1.25 -8.05 14.12
CA GLY A 84 -2.46 -7.29 13.86
C GLY A 84 -3.70 -8.01 14.38
N GLY A 85 -4.18 -7.58 15.55
CA GLY A 85 -5.53 -7.82 16.06
C GLY A 85 -6.60 -7.64 14.96
N PRO A 86 -7.87 -7.93 15.27
CA PRO A 86 -8.95 -7.47 14.39
C PRO A 86 -8.71 -5.99 14.04
N MET A 87 -8.84 -5.64 12.76
CA MET A 87 -8.80 -4.24 12.37
C MET A 87 -10.20 -3.65 12.48
N VAL A 88 -10.27 -2.40 12.92
CA VAL A 88 -11.51 -1.62 12.96
C VAL A 88 -11.34 -0.38 12.11
N GLU A 89 -12.26 -0.17 11.18
CA GLU A 89 -12.38 1.10 10.44
C GLU A 89 -12.82 2.21 11.40
N MET A 90 -11.91 3.17 11.62
CA MET A 90 -12.09 4.33 12.50
C MET A 90 -12.69 5.52 11.75
N VAL A 91 -12.31 5.66 10.48
CA VAL A 91 -12.73 6.76 9.62
C VAL A 91 -13.04 6.20 8.24
N HIS A 92 -14.14 6.66 7.65
CA HIS A 92 -14.57 6.31 6.31
C HIS A 92 -14.95 7.56 5.53
N ILE A 93 -14.31 7.79 4.40
CA ILE A 93 -14.56 8.95 3.54
C ILE A 93 -14.82 8.44 2.12
N ALA A 94 -16.04 8.66 1.62
CA ALA A 94 -16.38 8.34 0.23
C ALA A 94 -15.71 9.33 -0.75
N LYS A 95 -15.11 8.81 -1.81
CA LYS A 95 -14.50 9.57 -2.91
C LYS A 95 -15.44 9.60 -4.11
N GLY A 96 -16.39 10.53 -4.11
CA GLY A 96 -17.29 10.75 -5.25
C GLY A 96 -18.46 9.75 -5.32
N GLN A 97 -18.95 9.48 -6.53
CA GLN A 97 -20.21 8.74 -6.74
C GLN A 97 -20.06 7.21 -6.73
N ASP A 98 -18.88 6.67 -7.07
CA ASP A 98 -18.69 5.23 -7.11
C ASP A 98 -18.52 4.66 -5.69
N VAL A 99 -19.45 3.79 -5.29
CA VAL A 99 -19.55 3.15 -3.95
C VAL A 99 -18.30 2.36 -3.54
N GLY A 100 -17.35 2.13 -4.46
CA GLY A 100 -16.08 1.46 -4.18
C GLY A 100 -14.90 2.38 -3.89
N ASN A 101 -15.03 3.69 -4.10
CA ASN A 101 -13.92 4.64 -3.96
C ASN A 101 -13.97 5.28 -2.58
N THR A 102 -13.04 4.91 -1.70
CA THR A 102 -13.04 5.38 -0.31
C THR A 102 -11.63 5.67 0.17
N ILE A 103 -11.54 6.50 1.21
CA ILE A 103 -10.36 6.64 2.05
C ILE A 103 -10.78 6.15 3.44
N SER A 104 -10.07 5.17 3.96
CA SER A 104 -10.35 4.54 5.24
C SER A 104 -9.12 4.63 6.16
N LEU A 105 -9.35 4.93 7.43
CA LEU A 105 -8.33 4.79 8.47
C LEU A 105 -8.68 3.55 9.31
N LEU A 106 -7.80 2.57 9.30
CA LEU A 106 -7.97 1.32 10.03
C LEU A 106 -7.04 1.30 11.25
N GLN A 107 -7.51 0.78 12.37
CA GLN A 107 -6.71 0.61 13.59
C GLN A 107 -6.71 -0.85 14.04
N THR A 108 -5.55 -1.37 14.45
CA THR A 108 -5.47 -2.69 15.11
C THR A 108 -6.01 -2.61 16.53
N THR A 109 -6.86 -3.57 16.93
CA THR A 109 -7.40 -3.65 18.30
C THR A 109 -6.59 -4.58 19.21
N ALA A 110 -5.28 -4.75 18.96
CA ALA A 110 -4.43 -5.58 19.80
C ALA A 110 -4.51 -5.09 21.27
N LEU A 111 -4.77 -6.04 22.19
CA LEU A 111 -5.33 -5.81 23.53
C LEU A 111 -4.32 -5.37 24.61
N ASP A 112 -3.05 -5.14 24.25
CA ASP A 112 -2.04 -4.80 25.24
C ASP A 112 -1.86 -3.28 25.34
N SER A 113 -2.33 -2.75 26.47
CA SER A 113 -2.62 -1.35 26.82
C SER A 113 -1.46 -0.35 26.77
N GLU A 114 -0.31 -0.72 26.21
CA GLU A 114 0.87 0.16 26.13
C GLU A 114 1.41 0.34 24.70
N GLN A 115 0.92 -0.43 23.72
CA GLN A 115 1.30 -0.23 22.33
C GLN A 115 0.30 0.68 21.64
N ASN A 116 0.79 1.87 21.29
CA ASN A 116 0.16 2.78 20.37
C ASN A 116 -0.27 2.01 19.11
N GLY A 117 -1.57 1.69 19.00
CA GLY A 117 -2.05 0.73 18.01
C GLY A 117 -1.70 1.17 16.59
N MET A 118 -1.12 0.26 15.81
CA MET A 118 -0.79 0.49 14.41
C MET A 118 -2.02 1.01 13.64
N LEU A 119 -1.85 2.16 12.97
CA LEU A 119 -2.83 2.70 12.05
C LEU A 119 -2.47 2.34 10.62
N ILE A 120 -3.49 2.18 9.77
CA ILE A 120 -3.32 2.03 8.32
C ILE A 120 -4.21 3.05 7.64
N LEU A 121 -3.62 3.90 6.81
CA LEU A 121 -4.37 4.69 5.86
C LEU A 121 -4.50 3.90 4.57
N GLN A 122 -5.73 3.74 4.12
CA GLN A 122 -6.11 2.95 2.96
C GLN A 122 -6.93 3.82 2.00
N GLU A 123 -6.66 3.70 0.71
CA GLU A 123 -7.46 4.30 -0.34
C GLU A 123 -7.81 3.26 -1.40
N THR A 124 -9.08 3.18 -1.73
CA THR A 124 -9.58 2.36 -2.83
C THR A 124 -9.97 3.23 -4.02
N SER A 125 -9.81 2.65 -5.21
CA SER A 125 -10.27 3.23 -6.46
C SER A 125 -10.72 2.11 -7.40
N ILE A 126 -11.94 2.18 -7.90
CA ILE A 126 -12.52 1.31 -8.90
C ILE A 126 -13.16 2.15 -10.00
N ASP A 127 -12.92 1.74 -11.24
CA ASP A 127 -13.56 2.29 -12.44
C ASP A 127 -13.89 1.13 -13.40
N ALA A 128 -14.36 1.45 -14.61
CA ALA A 128 -14.73 0.44 -15.60
C ALA A 128 -13.56 -0.46 -16.06
N SER A 129 -12.32 -0.06 -15.83
CA SER A 129 -11.11 -0.72 -16.32
C SER A 129 -10.24 -1.34 -15.22
N ARG A 130 -10.29 -0.80 -14.00
CA ARG A 130 -9.37 -1.20 -12.92
C ARG A 130 -10.00 -1.14 -11.54
N ALA A 131 -9.41 -1.90 -10.64
CA ALA A 131 -9.66 -1.84 -9.21
C ALA A 131 -8.31 -1.79 -8.48
N MET A 132 -8.17 -0.89 -7.51
CA MET A 132 -6.92 -0.59 -6.83
C MET A 132 -7.15 -0.38 -5.34
N LEU A 133 -6.26 -0.95 -4.53
CA LEU A 133 -6.12 -0.72 -3.10
C LEU A 133 -4.68 -0.24 -2.87
N VAL A 134 -4.52 0.97 -2.33
CA VAL A 134 -3.21 1.48 -1.89
C VAL A 134 -3.31 1.75 -0.40
N TYR A 135 -2.35 1.26 0.37
CA TYR A 135 -2.32 1.48 1.81
C TYR A 135 -0.91 1.75 2.31
N VAL A 136 -0.82 2.41 3.47
CA VAL A 136 0.44 2.68 4.16
C VAL A 136 0.21 2.57 5.68
N PRO A 137 1.09 1.90 6.43
CA PRO A 137 1.07 1.96 7.88
C PRO A 137 1.44 3.37 8.34
N ILE A 138 0.77 3.87 9.38
CA ILE A 138 1.07 5.15 10.01
C ILE A 138 1.39 4.89 11.48
N ASP A 139 2.51 5.45 11.93
CA ASP A 139 2.82 5.55 13.34
C ASP A 139 1.99 6.68 13.95
N PHE A 140 1.16 6.36 14.95
CA PHE A 140 0.33 7.34 15.64
C PHE A 140 1.17 8.45 16.29
N ALA A 141 2.41 8.17 16.72
CA ALA A 141 3.31 9.20 17.24
C ALA A 141 3.66 10.29 16.20
N ALA A 142 3.67 9.95 14.91
CA ALA A 142 3.92 10.89 13.82
C ALA A 142 2.71 11.81 13.52
N ILE A 143 1.50 11.44 13.97
CA ILE A 143 0.29 12.24 13.77
C ILE A 143 0.13 13.29 14.88
N CYS A 144 0.48 12.97 16.12
CA CYS A 144 0.21 13.80 17.30
C CYS A 144 1.29 14.85 17.63
N THR A 145 2.26 15.09 16.72
CA THR A 145 3.26 16.16 16.88
C THR A 145 2.76 17.46 16.23
N TRP A 146 1.89 18.17 16.94
CA TRP A 146 1.50 19.56 16.62
C TRP A 146 1.52 20.42 17.89
#